data_AF-A0A0D7EDH3-F1
#
_entry.id   AF-A0A0D7EDH3-F1
#
_cell.length_a   1.000
_cell.length_b   1.000
_cell.length_c   1.000
_cell.angle_alpha   90.00
_cell.angle_beta   90.00
_cell.angle_gamma   90.00
#
_symmetry.space_group_name_H-M   'P 1'
#
loop_
_entity.id
_entity.type
_entity.pdbx_description
1 polymer ?
#
loop_
_entity_poly.entity_id
_entity_poly.type
_entity_poly.pdbx_seq_one_letter_code
_entity_poly.pdbx_strand_id
1 'polypeptide(L)' 'MRKKNLEIFEQAVKLAGSGKYESWKDIQKELVQKGYRKAPDLLGGDKIRSVLDFQCAHAQKKTGA' A
#
# COMPACT_ATOMS: atom_id res chain seq x y z
N MET A 1 -4.58 8.03 -16.27
CA MET A 1 -4.54 6.76 -15.50
C MET A 1 -5.94 6.15 -15.44
N ARG A 2 -6.09 4.84 -15.64
CA ARG A 2 -7.39 4.15 -15.61
C ARG A 2 -7.93 4.12 -14.16
N LYS A 3 -9.20 4.51 -13.92
CA LYS A 3 -9.84 4.62 -12.58
C LYS A 3 -9.49 3.49 -11.59
N LYS A 4 -9.48 2.24 -12.06
CA LYS A 4 -9.13 1.04 -11.25
C LYS A 4 -7.72 1.07 -10.65
N ASN A 5 -6.77 1.73 -11.29
CA ASN A 5 -5.41 1.87 -10.78
C ASN A 5 -5.35 2.83 -9.59
N LEU A 6 -6.20 3.86 -9.62
CA LEU A 6 -6.32 4.87 -8.58
C LEU A 6 -6.96 4.25 -7.33
N GLU A 7 -8.00 3.45 -7.50
CA GLU A 7 -8.65 2.70 -6.40
C GLU A 7 -7.68 1.76 -5.68
N ILE A 8 -6.83 1.04 -6.43
CA ILE A 8 -5.79 0.15 -5.85
C ILE A 8 -4.79 0.97 -5.04
N PHE A 9 -4.35 2.12 -5.58
CA PHE A 9 -3.40 2.99 -4.90
C PHE A 9 -4.00 3.61 -3.62
N GLU A 10 -5.25 4.08 -3.68
CA GLU A 10 -5.95 4.61 -2.51
C GLU A 10 -6.14 3.54 -1.41
N GLN A 11 -6.50 2.31 -1.78
CA GLN A 11 -6.56 1.21 -0.82
C GLN A 11 -5.17 0.91 -0.24
N ALA A 12 -4.12 0.91 -1.06
CA ALA A 12 -2.76 0.67 -0.60
C ALA A 12 -2.30 1.73 0.42
N VAL A 13 -2.54 3.01 0.12
CA VAL A 13 -2.26 4.15 1.01
C VAL A 13 -3.06 4.05 2.31
N LYS A 14 -4.34 3.66 2.23
CA LYS A 14 -5.18 3.47 3.42
C LYS A 14 -4.67 2.34 4.31
N LEU A 15 -4.19 1.23 3.71
CA LEU A 15 -3.59 0.12 4.44
C LEU A 15 -2.25 0.55 5.07
N ALA A 16 -1.39 1.25 4.33
CA ALA A 16 -0.13 1.78 4.85
C ALA A 16 -0.35 2.74 6.03
N GLY A 17 -1.32 3.62 5.91
CA GLY A 17 -1.71 4.56 6.97
C GLY A 17 -2.33 3.91 8.21
N SER A 18 -2.73 2.64 8.14
CA SER A 18 -3.31 1.91 9.27
C SER A 18 -2.27 1.47 10.32
N GLY A 19 -0.96 1.55 10.01
CA GLY A 19 0.10 1.10 10.91
C GLY A 19 0.16 -0.42 11.14
N LYS A 20 -0.74 -1.18 10.50
CA LYS A 20 -0.85 -2.64 10.62
C LYS A 20 0.17 -3.39 9.76
N TYR A 21 0.70 -2.74 8.72
CA TYR A 21 1.62 -3.35 7.77
C TYR A 21 2.98 -2.68 7.89
N GLU A 22 4.03 -3.50 7.94
CA GLU A 22 5.41 -3.05 8.09
C GLU A 22 6.05 -2.70 6.74
N SER A 23 5.50 -3.22 5.64
CA SER A 23 6.08 -3.03 4.30
C SER A 23 5.02 -3.01 3.22
N TRP A 24 5.35 -2.35 2.10
CA TRP A 24 4.53 -2.34 0.88
C TRP A 24 4.24 -3.75 0.33
N LYS A 25 5.11 -4.73 0.61
CA LYS A 25 4.92 -6.14 0.24
C LYS A 25 3.70 -6.76 0.91
N ASP A 26 3.47 -6.49 2.20
CA ASP A 26 2.31 -6.98 2.93
C ASP A 26 1.02 -6.34 2.43
N ILE A 27 1.06 -5.03 2.17
CA ILE A 27 -0.05 -4.30 1.56
C ILE A 27 -0.40 -4.88 0.18
N GLN A 28 0.61 -5.17 -0.64
CA GLN A 28 0.42 -5.80 -1.94
C GLN A 28 -0.25 -7.17 -1.80
N LYS A 29 0.19 -8.00 -0.85
CA LYS A 29 -0.40 -9.32 -0.60
C LYS A 29 -1.85 -9.21 -0.15
N GLU A 30 -2.17 -8.27 0.73
CA GLU A 30 -3.53 -8.00 1.20
C GLU A 30 -4.45 -7.53 0.08
N LEU A 31 -3.96 -6.65 -0.81
CA LEU A 31 -4.70 -6.19 -1.98
C LEU A 31 -4.99 -7.34 -2.96
N VAL A 32 -4.04 -8.24 -3.18
CA VAL A 32 -4.26 -9.44 -3.99
C VAL A 32 -5.32 -10.34 -3.35
N GLN A 33 -5.29 -10.54 -2.03
CA GLN A 33 -6.31 -11.31 -1.30
C GLN A 33 -7.71 -10.67 -1.41
N LYS A 34 -7.79 -9.34 -1.40
CA LYS A 34 -9.03 -8.57 -1.62
C LYS A 34 -9.55 -8.61 -3.07
N GLY A 35 -8.85 -9.27 -3.99
CA GLY A 35 -9.25 -9.42 -5.39
C GLY A 35 -8.59 -8.43 -6.35
N TYR A 36 -7.70 -7.55 -5.87
CA TYR A 36 -6.93 -6.64 -6.71
C TYR A 36 -5.72 -7.34 -7.32
N ARG A 37 -5.94 -8.26 -8.27
CA ARG A 37 -4.88 -9.03 -8.95
C ARG A 37 -3.83 -8.18 -9.65
N LYS A 38 -4.15 -6.93 -9.99
CA LYS A 38 -3.22 -5.97 -10.62
C LYS A 38 -2.38 -5.17 -9.61
N ALA A 39 -2.63 -5.33 -8.31
CA ALA A 39 -1.85 -4.67 -7.27
C ALA A 39 -0.32 -4.88 -7.41
N PRO A 40 0.22 -6.09 -7.65
CA PRO A 40 1.66 -6.27 -7.81
C PRO A 40 2.26 -5.53 -9.02
N ASP A 41 1.53 -5.47 -10.12
CA ASP A 41 1.95 -4.78 -11.34
C ASP A 41 1.96 -3.25 -11.14
N LEU A 42 0.95 -2.74 -10.43
CA LEU A 42 0.80 -1.31 -10.12
C LEU A 42 1.73 -0.82 -9.01
N LEU A 43 1.81 -1.56 -7.91
CA LEU A 43 2.61 -1.21 -6.75
C LEU A 43 4.08 -1.59 -6.93
N GLY A 44 4.40 -2.31 -8.01
CA GLY A 44 5.76 -2.64 -8.40
C GLY A 44 6.61 -1.47 -8.89
N GLY A 45 6.03 -0.28 -9.10
CA GLY A 45 6.82 0.91 -9.46
C GLY A 45 7.58 1.48 -8.27
N ASP A 46 8.88 1.77 -8.42
CA ASP A 46 9.75 2.27 -7.35
C ASP A 46 9.20 3.49 -6.63
N LYS A 47 8.57 4.42 -7.35
CA LYS A 47 7.94 5.61 -6.76
C LYS A 47 6.80 5.26 -5.82
N ILE A 48 5.97 4.27 -6.17
CA ILE A 48 4.84 3.84 -5.34
C ILE A 48 5.35 3.06 -4.13
N ARG A 49 6.37 2.21 -4.31
CA ARG A 49 7.05 1.51 -3.22
C ARG A 49 7.55 2.49 -2.17
N SER A 50 8.32 3.52 -2.57
CA SER A 50 8.83 4.53 -1.62
C SER A 50 7.71 5.28 -0.88
N VAL A 51 6.60 5.61 -1.55
CA VAL A 51 5.48 6.30 -0.90
C VAL A 51 4.80 5.41 0.13
N LEU A 52 4.55 4.14 -0.21
CA LEU A 52 3.93 3.19 0.72
C LEU A 52 4.84 2.87 1.90
N ASP A 53 6.14 2.68 1.65
CA ASP A 53 7.15 2.42 2.67
C ASP A 53 7.27 3.60 3.65
N PHE A 54 7.33 4.82 3.12
CA PHE A 54 7.31 6.03 3.93
C PHE A 54 6.04 6.14 4.77
N GLN A 55 4.88 5.81 4.21
CA GLN A 55 3.62 5.84 4.95
C GLN A 55 3.53 4.76 6.02
N CYS A 56 3.98 3.53 5.73
CA CYS A 56 4.09 2.45 6.72
C CYS A 56 4.96 2.88 7.90
N ALA A 57 6.17 3.36 7.61
CA ALA A 57 7.10 3.84 8.63
C ALA A 57 6.51 5.01 9.45
N HIS A 58 5.79 5.93 8.80
CA HIS A 58 5.14 7.04 9.49
C HIS A 58 3.96 6.58 10.35
N ALA A 59 3.14 5.65 9.86
CA ALA A 59 1.97 5.15 10.56
C ALA A 59 2.33 4.26 11.76
N GLN A 60 3.38 3.43 11.64
CA GLN A 60 3.91 2.66 12.76
C GLN A 60 4.43 3.58 13.86
N LYS A 61 5.14 4.66 13.52
CA LYS A 61 5.58 5.67 14.49
C LYS A 61 4.41 6.38 15.19
N LYS A 62 3.27 6.54 14.50
CA LYS A 62 2.05 7.13 15.08
C LYS A 62 1.25 6.16 15.95
N THR A 63 1.30 4.86 15.66
CA THR A 63 0.52 3.83 16.38
C THR A 63 1.24 3.32 17.63
N GLY A 64 2.55 3.54 17.74
CA GLY A 64 3.36 3.17 18.90
C GLY A 64 3.49 4.24 20.00
N ALA A 65 2.60 5.24 20.06
CA ALA A 65 2.59 6.29 21.08
C ALA A 65 1.35 6.18 21.98
#